data_AF-A0A961RW85-F1
#
_entry.id   AF-A0A961RW85-F1
#
_cell.length_a   1.000
_cell.length_b   1.000
_cell.length_c   1.000
_cell.angle_alpha   90.00
_cell.angle_beta   90.00
_cell.angle_gamma   90.00
#
_symmetry.space_group_name_H-M   'P 1'
#
loop_
_entity.id
_entity.type
_entity.pdbx_description
1 polymer ?
#
loop_
_entity_poly.entity_id
_entity_poly.type
_entity_poly.pdbx_seq_one_letter_code
_entity_poly.pdbx_strand_id
1 'polypeptide(L)'
;VDYVDNQVLVFFSLKMKQPVSLKGKPFKVSVSDPTFYVAMEIADEAAVQITGNGAGCKASISRPDFDKLYSQNSQTLTEQFFADPKNASLGDDWLTWVSVECP
;
A
#
# COMPACT_ATOMS: atom_id res chain seq x y z
N VAL A 1 3.40 -17.58 -4.21
CA VAL A 1 2.10 -17.03 -4.66
C VAL A 1 1.11 -18.16 -4.52
N ASP A 2 0.09 -17.96 -3.70
CA ASP A 2 -0.98 -18.93 -3.45
C ASP A 2 -2.31 -18.34 -3.92
N TYR A 3 -3.24 -19.16 -4.41
CA TYR A 3 -4.54 -18.70 -4.92
C TYR A 3 -5.67 -19.54 -4.32
N VAL A 4 -6.47 -18.92 -3.46
CA VAL A 4 -7.56 -19.55 -2.71
C VAL A 4 -8.72 -18.55 -2.63
N ASP A 5 -9.95 -19.02 -2.83
CA ASP A 5 -11.17 -18.20 -2.70
C ASP A 5 -11.14 -16.87 -3.47
N ASN A 6 -10.67 -16.91 -4.73
CA ASN A 6 -10.51 -15.76 -5.61
C ASN A 6 -9.56 -14.67 -5.08
N GLN A 7 -8.65 -15.04 -4.18
CA GLN A 7 -7.63 -14.14 -3.64
C GLN A 7 -6.25 -14.70 -3.95
N VAL A 8 -5.32 -13.80 -4.28
CA VAL A 8 -3.92 -14.13 -4.49
C VAL A 8 -3.12 -13.68 -3.28
N LEU A 9 -2.45 -14.61 -2.58
CA LEU A 9 -1.48 -14.27 -1.54
C LEU A 9 -0.11 -14.01 -2.15
N VAL A 10 0.40 -12.81 -1.95
CA VAL A 10 1.69 -12.35 -2.45
C VAL A 10 2.55 -11.81 -1.30
N PHE A 11 3.84 -12.14 -1.33
CA PHE A 11 4.84 -11.58 -0.42
C PHE A 11 5.72 -10.61 -1.20
N PHE A 12 5.86 -9.39 -0.68
CA PHE A 12 6.73 -8.37 -1.24
C PHE A 12 7.91 -8.13 -0.31
N SER A 13 9.08 -7.91 -0.90
CA SER A 13 10.29 -7.54 -0.17
C SER A 13 10.88 -6.28 -0.77
N LEU A 14 11.01 -5.23 0.05
CA LEU A 14 11.59 -3.96 -0.34
C LEU A 14 12.98 -3.81 0.28
N LYS A 15 14.02 -3.88 -0.56
CA LYS A 15 15.40 -3.62 -0.14
C LYS A 15 15.83 -2.22 -0.57
N MET A 16 16.13 -1.37 0.40
CA MET A 16 16.59 -0.01 0.11
C MET A 16 18.02 -0.02 -0.45
N LYS A 17 18.20 0.61 -1.61
CA LYS A 17 19.52 0.74 -2.27
C LYS A 17 20.47 1.66 -1.48
N GLN A 18 19.92 2.66 -0.81
CA GLN A 18 20.62 3.58 0.07
C GLN A 18 19.87 3.70 1.40
N PRO A 19 20.54 4.02 2.52
CA PRO A 19 19.88 4.25 3.79
C PRO A 19 18.79 5.33 3.66
N VAL A 20 17.60 5.03 4.19
CA VAL A 20 16.50 6.00 4.29
C VAL A 20 16.40 6.48 5.73
N SER A 21 16.31 7.79 5.91
CA SER A 21 16.08 8.38 7.23
C SER A 21 14.66 8.06 7.68
N LEU A 22 14.53 7.40 8.83
CA LEU A 22 13.26 7.13 9.49
C LEU A 22 12.93 8.19 10.56
N LYS A 23 13.74 9.27 10.63
CA LYS A 23 13.55 10.37 11.57
C LYS A 23 12.71 11.49 10.97
N GLY A 24 11.78 12.02 11.76
CA GLY A 24 11.04 13.26 11.47
C GLY A 24 9.81 13.12 10.57
N LYS A 25 9.69 12.06 9.76
CA LYS A 25 8.46 11.70 9.05
C LYS A 25 8.31 10.18 9.01
N PRO A 26 7.08 9.65 9.14
CA PRO A 26 6.85 8.23 8.97
C PRO A 26 7.22 7.78 7.57
N PHE A 27 7.96 6.68 7.47
CA PHE A 27 8.23 6.04 6.19
C PHE A 27 6.99 5.25 5.80
N LYS A 28 6.39 5.57 4.65
CA LYS A 28 5.15 4.95 4.20
C LYS A 28 5.39 4.08 2.97
N VAL A 29 4.78 2.89 2.96
CA VAL A 29 4.78 1.98 1.82
C VAL A 29 3.36 1.48 1.56
N SER A 30 3.05 1.26 0.29
CA SER A 30 1.83 0.65 -0.20
C SER A 30 2.18 -0.23 -1.39
N VAL A 31 1.26 -1.12 -1.76
CA VAL A 31 1.39 -1.94 -2.96
C VAL A 31 0.22 -1.61 -3.87
N SER A 32 0.51 -1.40 -5.15
CA SER A 32 -0.48 -1.12 -6.18
C SER A 32 -0.07 -1.77 -7.49
N ASP A 33 -1.06 -2.03 -8.36
CA ASP A 33 -0.82 -2.38 -9.75
C ASP A 33 -0.93 -1.08 -10.59
N PRO A 34 0.11 -0.71 -11.36
CA PRO A 34 0.11 0.51 -12.16
C PRO A 34 -0.67 0.36 -13.48
N THR A 35 -1.30 -0.79 -13.73
CA THR A 35 -1.90 -1.19 -15.02
C THR A 35 -3.39 -1.45 -14.90
N PHE A 36 -3.85 -1.99 -13.76
CA PHE A 36 -5.27 -2.15 -13.41
C PHE A 36 -5.54 -1.70 -11.99
N TYR A 37 -6.75 -1.20 -11.72
CA TYR A 37 -7.21 -1.08 -10.34
C TYR A 37 -7.42 -2.49 -9.77
N VAL A 38 -6.65 -2.83 -8.73
CA VAL A 38 -6.78 -4.07 -7.98
C VAL A 38 -6.85 -3.71 -6.50
N ALA A 39 -7.87 -4.21 -5.80
CA ALA A 39 -7.96 -4.08 -4.36
C ALA A 39 -6.81 -4.88 -3.73
N MET A 40 -5.80 -4.18 -3.20
CA MET A 40 -4.68 -4.77 -2.50
C MET A 40 -4.80 -4.49 -1.01
N GLU A 41 -4.89 -5.56 -0.23
CA GLU A 41 -4.96 -5.48 1.22
C GLU A 41 -3.71 -6.08 1.87
N ILE A 42 -3.34 -5.49 3.00
CA ILE A 42 -2.31 -6.02 3.89
C ILE A 42 -3.05 -6.58 5.10
N ALA A 43 -2.88 -7.87 5.38
CA ALA A 43 -3.73 -8.59 6.32
C ALA A 43 -3.77 -7.93 7.71
N ASP A 44 -2.62 -7.76 8.34
CA ASP A 44 -2.46 -7.11 9.64
C ASP A 44 -1.00 -6.69 9.87
N GLU A 45 -0.71 -6.03 10.99
CA GLU A 45 0.65 -5.63 11.36
C GLU A 45 1.60 -6.83 11.54
N ALA A 46 1.10 -8.02 11.85
CA ALA A 46 1.93 -9.22 11.98
C ALA A 46 2.41 -9.76 10.62
N ALA A 47 1.71 -9.41 9.53
CA ALA A 47 2.15 -9.66 8.17
C ALA A 47 3.31 -8.74 7.72
N VAL A 48 3.67 -7.72 8.51
CA VAL A 48 4.77 -6.78 8.19
C VAL A 48 6.01 -7.12 9.00
N GLN A 49 7.09 -7.49 8.31
CA GLN A 49 8.40 -7.70 8.94
C GLN A 49 9.39 -6.60 8.56
N ILE A 50 9.91 -5.91 9.58
CA ILE A 50 10.99 -4.93 9.42
C ILE A 50 12.28 -5.56 9.92
N THR A 51 13.31 -5.56 9.08
CA THR A 51 14.59 -6.23 9.37
C THR A 51 15.76 -5.26 9.31
N GLY A 52 16.95 -5.72 9.74
CA GLY A 52 18.16 -4.90 9.77
C GLY A 52 18.08 -3.77 10.80
N ASN A 53 18.55 -2.58 10.42
CA ASN A 53 18.63 -1.41 11.32
C ASN A 53 17.25 -0.91 11.78
N GLY A 54 16.17 -1.31 11.10
CA GLY A 54 14.80 -0.94 11.44
C GLY A 54 14.06 -1.96 12.32
N ALA A 55 14.70 -3.05 12.77
CA ALA A 55 14.03 -4.13 13.48
C ALA A 55 13.32 -3.71 14.80
N GLY A 56 13.65 -2.54 15.34
CA GLY A 56 12.96 -1.95 16.51
C GLY A 56 11.83 -0.98 16.17
N CYS A 57 11.56 -0.72 14.89
CA CYS A 57 10.50 0.17 14.45
C CYS A 57 9.14 -0.54 14.49
N LYS A 58 8.06 0.24 14.64
CA LYS A 58 6.68 -0.23 14.61
C LYS A 58 6.05 0.04 13.27
N ALA A 59 5.27 -0.92 12.79
CA ALA A 59 4.39 -0.76 11.64
C ALA A 59 2.96 -0.47 12.13
N SER A 60 2.24 0.38 11.40
CA SER A 60 0.81 0.58 11.57
C SER A 60 0.13 0.62 10.21
N ILE A 61 -1.02 -0.02 10.08
CA ILE A 61 -1.78 -0.06 8.83
C ILE A 61 -2.88 0.98 8.84
N SER A 62 -2.96 1.77 7.77
CA SER A 62 -4.05 2.71 7.50
C SER A 62 -4.82 2.25 6.27
N ARG A 63 -6.10 1.92 6.45
CA ARG A 63 -7.03 1.56 5.38
C ARG A 63 -8.01 2.71 5.14
N PRO A 64 -8.20 3.15 3.90
CA PRO A 64 -9.27 4.09 3.58
C PRO A 64 -10.63 3.38 3.67
N ASP A 65 -11.69 4.18 3.79
CA ASP A 65 -13.06 3.69 3.65
C ASP A 65 -13.39 3.51 2.16
N PHE A 66 -13.10 2.30 1.65
CA PHE A 66 -13.26 1.98 0.24
C PHE A 66 -14.71 2.13 -0.22
N ASP A 67 -15.68 1.70 0.59
CA ASP A 67 -17.12 1.79 0.25
C ASP A 67 -17.55 3.26 0.07
N LYS A 68 -17.10 4.13 0.97
CA LYS A 68 -17.34 5.57 0.84
C LYS A 68 -16.67 6.13 -0.42
N LEU A 69 -15.42 5.78 -0.70
CA LEU A 69 -14.73 6.24 -1.91
C LEU A 69 -15.46 5.78 -3.19
N TYR A 70 -15.92 4.52 -3.23
CA TYR A 70 -16.71 3.99 -4.35
C TYR A 70 -18.04 4.71 -4.51
N SER A 71 -18.74 5.00 -3.42
CA SER A 71 -20.02 5.71 -3.46
C SER A 71 -19.91 7.12 -4.06
N GLN A 72 -18.74 7.74 -3.95
CA GLN A 72 -18.49 9.10 -4.41
C GLN A 72 -17.89 9.15 -5.84
N ASN A 73 -17.07 8.16 -6.21
CA ASN A 73 -16.17 8.24 -7.36
C ASN A 73 -16.16 6.98 -8.24
N SER A 74 -17.21 6.14 -8.18
CA SER A 74 -17.27 4.88 -8.95
C SER A 74 -17.05 5.03 -10.46
N GLN A 75 -17.53 6.13 -11.06
CA GLN A 75 -17.31 6.43 -12.48
C GLN A 75 -15.88 6.93 -12.76
N THR A 76 -15.34 7.74 -11.85
CA THR A 76 -14.03 8.37 -11.95
C THR A 76 -12.88 7.35 -11.93
N LEU A 77 -13.02 6.28 -11.13
CA LEU A 77 -12.07 5.16 -11.09
C LEU A 77 -11.92 4.47 -12.43
N THR A 78 -12.97 4.43 -13.26
CA THR A 78 -12.91 3.73 -14.53
C THR A 78 -12.22 4.63 -15.56
N GLU A 79 -12.73 5.84 -15.74
CA GLU A 79 -12.27 6.74 -16.80
C GLU A 79 -10.87 7.32 -16.55
N GLN A 80 -10.55 7.75 -15.33
CA GLN A 80 -9.26 8.39 -15.06
C GLN A 80 -8.12 7.39 -14.94
N PHE A 81 -8.39 6.19 -14.41
CA PHE A 81 -7.42 5.10 -14.39
C PHE A 81 -7.04 4.64 -15.80
N PHE A 82 -8.00 4.55 -16.73
CA PHE A 82 -7.72 4.21 -18.13
C PHE A 82 -7.09 5.38 -18.91
N ALA A 83 -7.35 6.63 -18.52
CA ALA A 83 -6.81 7.81 -19.20
C ALA A 83 -5.32 8.08 -18.89
N ASP A 84 -4.88 7.84 -17.66
CA ASP A 84 -3.46 7.94 -17.29
C ASP A 84 -3.09 6.99 -16.13
N PRO A 85 -2.84 5.70 -16.44
CA PRO A 85 -2.51 4.70 -15.42
C PRO A 85 -1.18 4.98 -14.69
N LYS A 86 -0.37 5.93 -15.16
CA LYS A 86 0.90 6.33 -14.53
C LYS A 86 0.74 7.47 -13.53
N ASN A 87 -0.43 8.09 -13.43
CA ASN A 87 -0.66 9.18 -12.51
C ASN A 87 -0.97 8.66 -11.10
N ALA A 88 0.09 8.33 -10.35
CA ALA A 88 0.03 7.79 -8.99
C ALA A 88 -0.74 8.67 -7.99
N SER A 89 -0.90 9.97 -8.27
CA SER A 89 -1.46 10.93 -7.32
C SER A 89 -2.96 10.80 -7.05
N LEU A 90 -3.71 10.11 -7.92
CA LEU A 90 -5.11 9.73 -7.66
C LEU A 90 -5.23 8.37 -6.96
N GLY A 91 -4.15 7.59 -6.92
CA GLY A 91 -4.12 6.27 -6.31
C GLY A 91 -4.05 6.32 -4.80
N ASP A 92 -3.35 7.29 -4.22
CA ASP A 92 -3.01 7.32 -2.78
C ASP A 92 -4.20 7.18 -1.83
N ASP A 93 -5.35 7.78 -2.16
CA ASP A 93 -6.59 7.67 -1.38
C ASP A 93 -7.20 6.27 -1.41
N TRP A 94 -6.84 5.46 -2.42
CA TRP A 94 -7.31 4.10 -2.65
C TRP A 94 -6.29 3.02 -2.26
N LEU A 95 -5.23 3.39 -1.55
CA LEU A 95 -4.20 2.45 -1.13
C LEU A 95 -4.29 2.16 0.36
N THR A 96 -4.07 0.89 0.70
CA THR A 96 -3.72 0.51 2.06
C THR A 96 -2.26 0.91 2.31
N TRP A 97 -2.02 1.72 3.34
CA TRP A 97 -0.70 2.22 3.69
C TRP A 97 -0.16 1.52 4.94
N VAL A 98 1.10 1.10 4.87
CA VAL A 98 1.91 0.78 6.05
C VAL A 98 2.75 2.00 6.39
N SER A 99 2.61 2.51 7.60
CA SER A 99 3.47 3.54 8.17
C SER A 99 4.48 2.88 9.10
N VAL A 100 5.76 3.23 8.95
CA VAL A 100 6.85 2.75 9.79
C VAL A 100 7.38 3.90 10.63
N GLU A 101 7.36 3.71 11.94
CA GLU A 101 7.82 4.66 12.94
C GLU A 101 8.90 4.04 13.82
N CYS A 102 10.00 4.78 14.02
CA CYS A 102 11.14 4.34 14.80
C CYS A 102 11.34 5.23 16.03
N PRO A 103 11.88 4.69 17.14
CA PRO A 103 12.24 5.46 18.33
C PRO A 103 13.22 6.60 18.06
#